data_AF-A0A9W9RZ97-F1
#
_entry.id   AF-A0A9W9RZ97-F1
#
_cell.length_a   1.000
_cell.length_b   1.000
_cell.length_c   1.000
_cell.angle_alpha   90.00
_cell.angle_beta   90.00
_cell.angle_gamma   90.00
#
_symmetry.space_group_name_H-M   'P 1'
#
loop_
_entity.id
_entity.type
_entity.pdbx_description
1 polymer ?
#
loop_
_entity_poly.entity_id
_entity_poly.type
_entity_poly.pdbx_seq_one_letter_code
_entity_poly.pdbx_strand_id
1 'polypeptide(L)'
;MLSHLLYHYRRRLRENHTASITSEQRILLDSLLDYMKWSNGRDYEEADELFSQGLITERHLAKLCGPNEIMVTTVDGQLRAYLVDKISIEKQFSVHLELWSWEFEGAFYKEETTTRLIWPESASTEKPIAICDLSMFPLRFAPPEVEKRLRARGERFWQCRKACFIAYNPPHAALEMRTATPRYMVDVKTYHRMHENAESSFQKDDLGPEATSKDDPPSGSFLMLLPHKIYGFGFTDKKWRSLLVQHIRNIDWNEGAFDKIVMQNHKKELIKALVTVHATSTKSTDIIEGKGNALIILLHGGPGTGKTLTAESVAELTRKPLYRVTCGDIGTNADEVEKYLESVLLIGTIWGCVVLLDEADVFLEERRETDLQRNALVSVFLRVLE
;
A
#
# COMPACT_ATOMS: atom_id res chain seq x y z
N MET A 1 -28.28 -13.23 -26.72
CA MET A 1 -26.90 -12.70 -26.67
C MET A 1 -26.87 -11.21 -27.03
N LEU A 2 -27.30 -10.81 -28.25
CA LEU A 2 -27.36 -9.40 -28.67
C LEU A 2 -28.30 -8.51 -27.82
N SER A 3 -29.47 -9.02 -27.41
CA SER A 3 -30.45 -8.25 -26.61
C SER A 3 -29.85 -7.68 -25.30
N HIS A 4 -29.06 -8.46 -24.56
CA HIS A 4 -28.47 -8.00 -23.30
C HIS A 4 -27.39 -6.93 -23.49
N LEU A 5 -26.56 -7.03 -24.53
CA LEU A 5 -25.61 -5.97 -24.85
C LEU A 5 -26.35 -4.70 -25.25
N LEU A 6 -27.41 -4.83 -26.06
CA LEU A 6 -28.27 -3.73 -26.45
C LEU A 6 -28.96 -3.06 -25.24
N TYR A 7 -29.26 -3.79 -24.16
CA TYR A 7 -29.75 -3.21 -22.90
C TYR A 7 -28.81 -2.09 -22.41
N HIS A 8 -27.50 -2.31 -22.29
CA HIS A 8 -26.58 -1.27 -21.79
C HIS A 8 -26.34 -0.14 -22.78
N TYR A 9 -26.28 -0.45 -24.07
CA TYR A 9 -26.05 0.58 -25.10
C TYR A 9 -27.29 1.43 -25.37
N ARG A 10 -28.52 1.01 -25.01
CA ARG A 10 -29.75 1.76 -25.32
C ARG A 10 -29.76 3.18 -24.77
N ARG A 11 -29.20 3.41 -23.58
CA ARG A 11 -29.15 4.74 -22.95
C ARG A 11 -28.13 5.63 -23.68
N ARG A 12 -26.93 5.12 -23.94
CA ARG A 12 -25.92 5.82 -24.74
C ARG A 12 -26.37 6.10 -26.18
N LEU A 13 -27.07 5.18 -26.83
CA LEU A 13 -27.64 5.35 -28.16
C LEU A 13 -28.73 6.44 -28.16
N ARG A 14 -29.52 6.57 -27.08
CA ARG A 14 -30.49 7.65 -26.91
C ARG A 14 -29.86 9.00 -26.57
N GLU A 15 -28.75 9.03 -25.86
CA GLU A 15 -28.03 10.27 -25.50
C GLU A 15 -27.17 10.80 -26.66
N ASN A 16 -26.58 9.91 -27.46
CA ASN A 16 -25.80 10.28 -28.67
C ASN A 16 -26.67 10.78 -29.84
N HIS A 17 -28.00 10.86 -29.67
CA HIS A 17 -28.92 11.48 -30.63
C HIS A 17 -28.57 12.95 -30.98
N THR A 18 -27.71 13.59 -30.19
CA THR A 18 -27.35 15.01 -30.28
C THR A 18 -25.94 15.29 -30.82
N ALA A 19 -25.13 14.28 -31.15
CA ALA A 19 -23.79 14.47 -31.71
C ALA A 19 -23.76 14.15 -33.22
N SER A 20 -23.00 14.91 -34.02
CA SER A 20 -22.85 14.87 -35.50
C SER A 20 -23.06 13.50 -36.19
N ILE A 21 -24.31 13.09 -36.37
CA ILE A 21 -24.72 11.94 -37.17
C ILE A 21 -25.50 12.43 -38.39
N THR A 22 -25.32 11.76 -39.53
CA THR A 22 -26.05 12.11 -40.77
C THR A 22 -27.54 11.79 -40.63
N SER A 23 -28.37 12.39 -41.48
CA SER A 23 -29.81 12.11 -41.53
C SER A 23 -30.13 10.63 -41.76
N GLU A 24 -29.33 9.94 -42.57
CA GLU A 24 -29.46 8.51 -42.85
C GLU A 24 -29.10 7.64 -41.63
N GLN A 25 -28.01 7.96 -40.94
CA GLN A 25 -27.62 7.28 -39.70
C GLN A 25 -28.67 7.43 -38.59
N ARG A 26 -29.33 8.59 -38.55
CA ARG A 26 -30.42 8.86 -37.60
C ARG A 26 -31.64 7.96 -37.84
N ILE A 27 -32.07 7.81 -39.09
CA ILE A 27 -33.19 6.93 -39.45
C ILE A 27 -32.88 5.47 -39.09
N LEU A 28 -31.66 5.01 -39.36
CA LEU A 28 -31.22 3.66 -38.99
C LEU A 28 -31.18 3.46 -37.47
N LEU A 29 -30.70 4.46 -36.73
CA LEU A 29 -30.65 4.43 -35.26
C LEU A 29 -32.06 4.43 -34.65
N ASP A 30 -32.96 5.27 -35.14
CA ASP A 30 -34.36 5.33 -34.71
C ASP A 30 -35.06 3.98 -34.96
N SER A 31 -34.88 3.42 -36.15
CA SER A 31 -35.43 2.10 -36.50
C SER A 31 -34.90 0.99 -35.58
N LEU A 32 -33.61 1.05 -35.21
CA LEU A 32 -33.01 0.11 -34.27
C LEU A 32 -33.58 0.28 -32.85
N LEU A 33 -33.75 1.51 -32.38
CA LEU A 33 -34.32 1.82 -31.06
C LEU A 33 -35.79 1.37 -30.96
N ASP A 34 -36.57 1.58 -32.02
CA ASP A 34 -37.96 1.12 -32.12
C ASP A 34 -38.04 -0.41 -32.13
N TYR A 35 -37.17 -1.08 -32.90
CA TYR A 35 -37.07 -2.54 -32.89
C TYR A 35 -36.71 -3.08 -31.50
N MET A 36 -35.77 -2.44 -30.80
CA MET A 36 -35.39 -2.83 -29.43
C MET A 36 -36.55 -2.65 -28.45
N LYS A 37 -37.30 -1.55 -28.56
CA LYS A 37 -38.48 -1.30 -27.72
C LYS A 37 -39.58 -2.33 -27.98
N TRP A 38 -39.84 -2.64 -29.25
CA TRP A 38 -40.85 -3.62 -29.63
C TRP A 38 -40.47 -5.05 -29.21
N SER A 39 -39.22 -5.46 -29.42
CA SER A 39 -38.77 -6.83 -29.15
C SER A 39 -38.49 -7.11 -27.68
N ASN A 40 -37.90 -6.16 -26.95
CA ASN A 40 -37.41 -6.38 -25.59
C ASN A 40 -37.90 -5.34 -24.56
N GLY A 41 -38.75 -4.37 -24.93
CA GLY A 41 -39.15 -3.27 -24.07
C GLY A 41 -39.67 -3.70 -22.69
N ARG A 42 -40.63 -4.65 -22.65
CA ARG A 42 -41.18 -5.18 -21.39
C ARG A 42 -40.11 -5.83 -20.50
N ASP A 43 -39.21 -6.62 -21.08
CA ASP A 43 -38.11 -7.29 -20.36
C ASP A 43 -37.05 -6.29 -19.84
N TYR A 44 -36.90 -5.14 -20.50
CA TYR A 44 -35.99 -4.07 -20.06
C TYR A 44 -36.63 -3.19 -18.99
N GLU A 45 -37.93 -2.90 -19.09
CA GLU A 45 -38.70 -2.17 -18.08
C GLU A 45 -38.76 -2.95 -16.76
N GLU A 46 -39.03 -4.26 -16.83
CA GLU A 46 -38.99 -5.17 -15.66
C GLU A 46 -37.61 -5.13 -14.98
N ALA A 47 -36.53 -5.19 -15.75
CA ALA A 47 -35.17 -5.09 -15.22
C ALA A 47 -34.88 -3.73 -14.57
N ASP A 48 -35.27 -2.62 -15.23
CA ASP A 48 -35.06 -1.27 -14.71
C ASP A 48 -35.81 -1.03 -13.40
N GLU A 49 -37.05 -1.53 -13.30
CA GLU A 49 -37.87 -1.44 -12.10
C GLU A 49 -37.22 -2.19 -10.93
N LEU A 50 -36.81 -3.45 -11.14
CA LEU A 50 -36.11 -4.25 -10.13
C LEU A 50 -34.82 -3.58 -9.68
N PHE A 51 -33.99 -3.11 -10.62
CA PHE A 51 -32.73 -2.45 -10.31
C PHE A 51 -32.92 -1.13 -9.55
N SER A 52 -33.98 -0.38 -9.85
CA SER A 52 -34.30 0.86 -9.11
C SER A 52 -34.63 0.60 -7.64
N GLN A 53 -35.10 -0.61 -7.31
CA GLN A 53 -35.40 -1.07 -5.96
C GLN A 53 -34.21 -1.79 -5.30
N GLY A 54 -33.07 -1.91 -6.00
CA GLY A 54 -31.91 -2.67 -5.54
C GLY A 54 -32.10 -4.19 -5.58
N LEU A 55 -33.06 -4.68 -6.36
CA LEU A 55 -33.43 -6.08 -6.49
C LEU A 55 -33.01 -6.65 -7.86
N ILE A 56 -32.88 -7.97 -7.93
CA ILE A 56 -32.55 -8.70 -9.16
C ILE A 56 -33.16 -10.10 -9.18
N THR A 57 -33.45 -10.64 -10.37
CA THR A 57 -33.78 -12.05 -10.60
C THR A 57 -32.73 -12.68 -11.52
N GLU A 58 -32.62 -14.02 -11.52
CA GLU A 58 -31.65 -14.77 -12.33
C GLU A 58 -31.73 -14.40 -13.82
N ARG A 59 -32.95 -14.22 -14.34
CA ARG A 59 -33.23 -13.82 -15.73
C ARG A 59 -32.62 -12.47 -16.11
N HIS A 60 -32.43 -11.56 -15.15
CA HIS A 60 -31.87 -10.23 -15.39
C HIS A 60 -30.38 -10.11 -15.02
N LEU A 61 -29.72 -11.19 -14.59
CA LEU A 61 -28.30 -11.20 -14.23
C LEU A 61 -27.39 -10.66 -15.36
N ALA A 62 -27.65 -11.10 -16.60
CA ALA A 62 -26.92 -10.64 -17.79
C ALA A 62 -27.12 -9.16 -18.16
N LYS A 63 -28.04 -8.45 -17.48
CA LYS A 63 -28.31 -7.01 -17.65
C LYS A 63 -27.77 -6.18 -16.49
N LEU A 64 -27.18 -6.81 -15.47
CA LEU A 64 -26.79 -6.15 -14.23
C LEU A 64 -25.59 -5.21 -14.44
N CYS A 65 -24.61 -5.61 -15.26
CA CYS A 65 -23.37 -4.86 -15.44
C CYS A 65 -23.05 -4.65 -16.92
N GLY A 66 -22.52 -3.47 -17.23
CA GLY A 66 -22.05 -3.06 -18.55
C GLY A 66 -20.54 -2.79 -18.59
N PRO A 67 -19.98 -2.52 -19.78
CA PRO A 67 -18.57 -2.15 -19.94
C PRO A 67 -18.26 -0.81 -19.26
N ASN A 68 -17.05 -0.66 -18.71
CA ASN A 68 -16.58 0.49 -17.92
C ASN A 68 -17.32 0.69 -16.58
N GLU A 69 -17.98 -0.36 -16.08
CA GLU A 69 -18.63 -0.33 -14.78
C GLU A 69 -17.66 -0.80 -13.70
N ILE A 70 -17.79 -0.23 -12.49
CA ILE A 70 -16.99 -0.67 -11.34
C ILE A 70 -17.77 -1.76 -10.61
N MET A 71 -17.19 -2.95 -10.55
CA MET A 71 -17.71 -4.07 -9.78
C MET A 71 -17.00 -4.13 -8.44
N VAL A 72 -17.74 -4.40 -7.37
CA VAL A 72 -17.21 -4.62 -6.02
C VAL A 72 -17.43 -6.06 -5.60
N THR A 73 -16.46 -6.60 -4.88
CA THR A 73 -16.50 -7.93 -4.27
C THR A 73 -15.67 -7.93 -2.99
N THR A 74 -15.58 -9.07 -2.32
CA THR A 74 -14.74 -9.28 -1.15
C THR A 74 -13.68 -10.32 -1.46
N VAL A 75 -12.41 -9.96 -1.29
CA VAL A 75 -11.23 -10.85 -1.45
C VAL A 75 -10.48 -10.85 -0.13
N ASP A 76 -10.19 -12.03 0.43
CA ASP A 76 -9.56 -12.19 1.77
C ASP A 76 -10.28 -11.40 2.89
N GLY A 77 -11.60 -11.29 2.83
CA GLY A 77 -12.38 -10.50 3.79
C GLY A 77 -12.24 -8.97 3.63
N GLN A 78 -11.59 -8.49 2.57
CA GLN A 78 -11.43 -7.06 2.26
C GLN A 78 -12.21 -6.68 1.00
N LEU A 79 -12.82 -5.51 0.99
CA LEU A 79 -13.49 -4.97 -0.19
C LEU A 79 -12.47 -4.75 -1.32
N ARG A 80 -12.77 -5.24 -2.52
CA ARG A 80 -11.97 -5.04 -3.72
C ARG A 80 -12.87 -4.53 -4.84
N ALA A 81 -12.37 -3.60 -5.64
CA ALA A 81 -13.09 -3.07 -6.78
C ALA A 81 -12.29 -3.33 -8.06
N TYR A 82 -13.03 -3.60 -9.14
CA TYR A 82 -12.51 -3.89 -10.46
C TYR A 82 -13.30 -3.10 -11.50
N LEU A 83 -12.64 -2.70 -12.59
CA LEU A 83 -13.32 -2.11 -13.74
C LEU A 83 -13.61 -3.22 -14.76
N VAL A 84 -14.83 -3.24 -15.29
CA VAL A 84 -15.21 -4.15 -16.37
C VAL A 84 -14.60 -3.66 -17.69
N ASP A 85 -13.78 -4.50 -18.30
CA ASP A 85 -13.27 -4.29 -19.65
C ASP A 85 -14.24 -4.88 -20.68
N LYS A 86 -14.54 -6.18 -20.54
CA LYS A 86 -15.37 -6.91 -21.49
C LYS A 86 -16.32 -7.88 -20.80
N ILE A 87 -17.47 -8.08 -21.44
CA ILE A 87 -18.55 -8.94 -20.97
C ILE A 87 -18.88 -9.95 -22.04
N SER A 88 -18.92 -11.23 -21.66
CA SER A 88 -19.34 -12.33 -22.52
C SER A 88 -20.46 -13.11 -21.83
N ILE A 89 -21.56 -13.35 -22.55
CA ILE A 89 -22.71 -14.08 -22.00
C ILE A 89 -22.61 -15.52 -22.47
N GLU A 90 -22.50 -16.44 -21.53
CA GLU A 90 -22.42 -17.88 -21.77
C GLU A 90 -23.83 -18.53 -21.75
N LYS A 91 -23.89 -19.85 -21.89
CA LYS A 91 -25.15 -20.60 -21.75
C LYS A 91 -25.67 -20.49 -20.31
N GLN A 92 -26.99 -20.64 -20.11
CA GLN A 92 -27.65 -20.65 -18.79
C GLN A 92 -27.51 -19.33 -17.99
N PHE A 93 -27.49 -18.17 -18.67
CA PHE A 93 -27.42 -16.85 -18.01
C PHE A 93 -26.15 -16.57 -17.19
N SER A 94 -25.13 -17.42 -17.28
CA SER A 94 -23.78 -17.15 -16.77
C SER A 94 -23.17 -15.96 -17.49
N VAL A 95 -22.65 -15.00 -16.73
CA VAL A 95 -21.99 -13.81 -17.26
C VAL A 95 -20.50 -13.89 -16.95
N HIS A 96 -19.69 -14.04 -18.00
CA HIS A 96 -18.24 -13.98 -17.90
C HIS A 96 -17.79 -12.52 -18.00
N LEU A 97 -16.98 -12.09 -17.03
CA LEU A 97 -16.44 -10.76 -16.93
C LEU A 97 -14.93 -10.81 -17.07
N GLU A 98 -14.40 -10.02 -18.01
CA GLU A 98 -13.00 -9.66 -18.08
C GLU A 98 -12.86 -8.31 -17.36
N LEU A 99 -12.08 -8.31 -16.29
CA LEU A 99 -11.99 -7.24 -15.31
C LEU A 99 -10.52 -6.82 -15.18
N TRP A 100 -10.29 -5.61 -14.69
CA TRP A 100 -8.95 -5.22 -14.26
C TRP A 100 -8.97 -4.33 -13.03
N SER A 101 -7.85 -4.29 -12.31
CA SER A 101 -7.60 -3.33 -11.23
C SER A 101 -6.17 -2.84 -11.29
N TRP A 102 -5.84 -1.79 -10.52
CA TRP A 102 -4.47 -1.31 -10.43
C TRP A 102 -3.69 -2.12 -9.41
N GLU A 103 -2.47 -2.49 -9.78
CA GLU A 103 -1.45 -3.03 -8.88
C GLU A 103 -0.22 -2.10 -8.86
N PHE A 104 0.65 -2.30 -7.87
CA PHE A 104 1.82 -1.44 -7.67
C PHE A 104 3.02 -2.20 -7.11
N GLU A 105 4.04 -2.33 -7.97
CA GLU A 105 5.32 -2.99 -7.66
C GLU A 105 6.49 -2.02 -7.98
N GLY A 106 6.34 -0.77 -7.51
CA GLY A 106 7.25 0.34 -7.80
C GLY A 106 6.84 1.16 -9.03
N ALA A 107 6.03 0.59 -9.91
CA ALA A 107 5.29 1.25 -10.98
C ALA A 107 3.83 0.78 -10.96
N PHE A 108 2.90 1.62 -11.43
CA PHE A 108 1.49 1.26 -11.49
C PHE A 108 1.17 0.56 -12.81
N TYR A 109 0.56 -0.62 -12.72
CA TYR A 109 0.12 -1.37 -13.89
C TYR A 109 -1.28 -1.94 -13.68
N LYS A 110 -1.95 -2.21 -14.79
CA LYS A 110 -3.23 -2.89 -14.82
C LYS A 110 -3.00 -4.39 -14.75
N GLU A 111 -3.59 -5.00 -13.75
CA GLU A 111 -3.70 -6.45 -13.64
C GLU A 111 -5.10 -6.88 -14.10
N GLU A 112 -5.12 -7.70 -15.13
CA GLU A 112 -6.33 -8.28 -15.70
C GLU A 112 -6.70 -9.56 -14.94
N THR A 113 -7.99 -9.77 -14.75
CA THR A 113 -8.55 -10.97 -14.13
C THR A 113 -9.87 -11.31 -14.78
N THR A 114 -10.31 -12.55 -14.63
CA THR A 114 -11.61 -12.97 -15.14
C THR A 114 -12.42 -13.63 -14.05
N THR A 115 -13.74 -13.41 -14.09
CA THR A 115 -14.66 -14.01 -13.13
C THR A 115 -16.01 -14.30 -13.79
N ARG A 116 -16.83 -15.10 -13.11
CA ARG A 116 -18.20 -15.39 -13.53
C ARG A 116 -19.17 -14.85 -12.50
N LEU A 117 -20.13 -14.05 -12.94
CA LEU A 117 -21.32 -13.77 -12.13
C LEU A 117 -22.23 -14.98 -12.21
N ILE A 118 -22.39 -15.65 -11.08
CA ILE A 118 -23.22 -16.85 -10.93
C ILE A 118 -24.36 -16.49 -9.97
N TRP A 119 -25.56 -16.95 -10.31
CA TRP A 119 -26.70 -16.83 -9.41
C TRP A 119 -26.42 -17.64 -8.12
N PRO A 120 -26.62 -17.09 -6.91
CA PRO A 120 -26.34 -17.81 -5.67
C PRO A 120 -27.17 -19.10 -5.58
N GLU A 121 -26.52 -20.24 -5.32
CA GLU A 121 -27.22 -21.55 -5.21
C GLU A 121 -28.25 -21.57 -4.08
N SER A 122 -28.06 -20.75 -3.05
CA SER A 122 -28.98 -20.60 -1.92
C SER A 122 -30.20 -19.72 -2.24
N ALA A 123 -30.20 -18.99 -3.36
CA ALA A 123 -31.26 -18.07 -3.74
C ALA A 123 -32.32 -18.76 -4.60
N SER A 124 -33.59 -18.46 -4.33
CA SER A 124 -34.70 -18.90 -5.18
C SER A 124 -34.59 -18.29 -6.58
N THR A 125 -34.79 -19.10 -7.62
CA THR A 125 -34.83 -18.63 -9.02
C THR A 125 -36.14 -17.93 -9.38
N GLU A 126 -37.18 -18.09 -8.55
CA GLU A 126 -38.52 -17.53 -8.78
C GLU A 126 -38.74 -16.18 -8.08
N LYS A 127 -37.89 -15.82 -7.11
CA LYS A 127 -38.05 -14.60 -6.31
C LYS A 127 -36.88 -13.63 -6.49
N PRO A 128 -37.13 -12.32 -6.50
CA PRO A 128 -36.06 -11.34 -6.48
C PRO A 128 -35.24 -11.42 -5.19
N ILE A 129 -33.93 -11.19 -5.30
CA ILE A 129 -33.00 -11.01 -4.18
C ILE A 129 -32.38 -9.62 -4.23
N ALA A 130 -31.74 -9.17 -3.14
CA ALA A 130 -31.01 -7.92 -3.17
C ALA A 130 -29.74 -8.05 -4.02
N ILE A 131 -29.43 -7.05 -4.83
CA ILE A 131 -28.22 -7.02 -5.67
C ILE A 131 -26.95 -7.13 -4.81
N CYS A 132 -26.96 -6.56 -3.61
CA CYS A 132 -25.84 -6.61 -2.66
C CYS A 132 -25.58 -8.00 -2.08
N ASP A 133 -26.52 -8.94 -2.22
CA ASP A 133 -26.36 -10.33 -1.76
C ASP A 133 -25.56 -11.18 -2.77
N LEU A 134 -25.30 -10.66 -3.97
CA LEU A 134 -24.42 -11.30 -4.95
C LEU A 134 -22.96 -11.26 -4.48
N SER A 135 -22.18 -12.28 -4.84
CA SER A 135 -20.74 -12.34 -4.52
C SER A 135 -19.94 -11.18 -5.14
N MET A 136 -20.41 -10.66 -6.26
CA MET A 136 -19.89 -9.48 -6.93
C MET A 136 -21.05 -8.72 -7.57
N PHE A 137 -21.05 -7.39 -7.41
CA PHE A 137 -22.11 -6.53 -7.93
C PHE A 137 -21.59 -5.13 -8.26
N PRO A 138 -22.32 -4.34 -9.05
CA PRO A 138 -21.89 -2.98 -9.36
C PRO A 138 -21.85 -2.03 -8.16
N LEU A 139 -20.81 -1.21 -8.09
CA LEU A 139 -20.61 -0.22 -7.03
C LEU A 139 -21.81 0.74 -6.87
N ARG A 140 -22.53 1.07 -7.96
CA ARG A 140 -23.70 1.96 -7.91
C ARG A 140 -24.85 1.44 -7.05
N PHE A 141 -24.90 0.14 -6.77
CA PHE A 141 -25.89 -0.47 -5.88
C PHE A 141 -25.35 -0.68 -4.47
N ALA A 142 -24.04 -0.46 -4.25
CA ALA A 142 -23.44 -0.56 -2.94
C ALA A 142 -23.90 0.60 -2.04
N PRO A 143 -23.95 0.39 -0.71
CA PRO A 143 -24.10 1.50 0.23
C PRO A 143 -23.04 2.59 -0.01
N PRO A 144 -23.37 3.89 0.15
CA PRO A 144 -22.43 4.99 -0.10
C PRO A 144 -21.10 4.89 0.68
N GLU A 145 -21.13 4.24 1.85
CA GLU A 145 -19.93 3.99 2.67
C GLU A 145 -18.91 3.08 1.96
N VAL A 146 -19.33 2.21 1.04
CA VAL A 146 -18.41 1.33 0.28
C VAL A 146 -17.52 2.16 -0.64
N GLU A 147 -18.11 3.06 -1.42
CA GLU A 147 -17.35 3.97 -2.29
C GLU A 147 -16.41 4.85 -1.46
N LYS A 148 -16.92 5.45 -0.38
CA LYS A 148 -16.13 6.30 0.51
C LYS A 148 -14.93 5.56 1.11
N ARG A 149 -15.13 4.31 1.55
CA ARG A 149 -14.05 3.45 2.07
C ARG A 149 -13.01 3.10 1.01
N LEU A 150 -13.44 2.75 -0.21
CA LEU A 150 -12.54 2.46 -1.33
C LEU A 150 -11.69 3.67 -1.68
N ARG A 151 -12.29 4.86 -1.78
CA ARG A 151 -11.58 6.12 -2.05
C ARG A 151 -10.58 6.47 -0.94
N ALA A 152 -11.01 6.45 0.33
CA ALA A 152 -10.13 6.76 1.46
C ALA A 152 -8.95 5.78 1.56
N ARG A 153 -9.18 4.49 1.27
CA ARG A 153 -8.09 3.51 1.18
C ARG A 153 -7.14 3.82 0.03
N GLY A 154 -7.69 4.14 -1.15
CA GLY A 154 -6.90 4.53 -2.31
C GLY A 154 -6.02 5.74 -2.05
N GLU A 155 -6.55 6.77 -1.38
CA GLU A 155 -5.78 7.96 -1.00
C GLU A 155 -4.61 7.60 -0.09
N ARG A 156 -4.86 6.73 0.90
CA ARG A 156 -3.82 6.22 1.79
C ARG A 156 -2.77 5.42 1.03
N PHE A 157 -3.19 4.55 0.11
CA PHE A 157 -2.28 3.80 -0.76
C PHE A 157 -1.41 4.75 -1.60
N TRP A 158 -2.03 5.76 -2.21
CA TRP A 158 -1.36 6.75 -3.04
C TRP A 158 -0.27 7.50 -2.25
N GLN A 159 -0.55 7.88 -1.00
CA GLN A 159 0.46 8.49 -0.11
C GLN A 159 1.65 7.53 0.14
N CYS A 160 1.38 6.24 0.26
CA CYS A 160 2.38 5.20 0.49
C CYS A 160 3.11 4.71 -0.78
N ARG A 161 2.79 5.23 -1.97
CA ARG A 161 3.51 4.90 -3.21
C ARG A 161 4.97 5.36 -3.18
N LYS A 162 5.21 6.46 -2.44
CA LYS A 162 6.54 6.99 -2.14
C LYS A 162 6.99 6.38 -0.81
N ALA A 163 8.30 6.21 -0.62
CA ALA A 163 8.84 5.70 0.63
C ALA A 163 8.33 6.54 1.81
N CYS A 164 7.70 5.90 2.80
CA CYS A 164 7.09 6.61 3.93
C CYS A 164 7.11 5.77 5.20
N PHE A 165 7.37 6.44 6.33
CA PHE A 165 7.32 5.83 7.65
C PHE A 165 5.94 6.02 8.26
N ILE A 166 5.28 4.92 8.62
CA ILE A 166 3.87 4.91 9.03
C ILE A 166 3.66 4.22 10.36
N ALA A 167 2.56 4.57 11.04
CA ALA A 167 2.03 3.82 12.16
C ALA A 167 0.96 2.84 11.67
N TYR A 168 0.86 1.67 12.29
CA TYR A 168 -0.08 0.63 11.89
C TYR A 168 -0.93 0.18 13.08
N ASN A 169 -2.25 0.19 12.91
CA ASN A 169 -3.18 -0.27 13.95
C ASN A 169 -3.83 -1.61 13.53
N PRO A 170 -3.23 -2.76 13.87
CA PRO A 170 -3.67 -4.06 13.40
C PRO A 170 -5.10 -4.38 13.89
N PRO A 171 -5.94 -5.00 13.04
CA PRO A 171 -7.33 -5.36 13.41
C PRO A 171 -7.40 -6.35 14.58
N HIS A 172 -6.39 -7.20 14.73
CA HIS A 172 -6.25 -8.15 15.83
C HIS A 172 -4.85 -7.99 16.44
N ALA A 173 -4.69 -7.02 17.34
CA ALA A 173 -3.43 -6.83 18.05
C ALA A 173 -3.14 -8.07 18.93
N ALA A 174 -2.06 -8.81 18.61
CA ALA A 174 -1.48 -9.79 19.51
C ALA A 174 -1.12 -9.11 20.85
N LEU A 175 -1.06 -9.87 21.95
CA LEU A 175 -0.81 -9.34 23.29
C LEU A 175 0.48 -8.48 23.33
N GLU A 176 1.50 -8.84 22.55
CA GLU A 176 2.78 -8.14 22.40
C GLU A 176 2.66 -6.77 21.71
N MET A 177 1.64 -6.55 20.87
CA MET A 177 1.39 -5.28 20.16
C MET A 177 0.57 -4.27 20.99
N ARG A 178 0.25 -4.59 22.25
CA ARG A 178 -0.58 -3.74 23.12
C ARG A 178 0.20 -2.65 23.86
N THR A 179 1.53 -2.71 23.86
CA THR A 179 2.38 -1.77 24.60
C THR A 179 2.78 -0.53 23.78
N ALA A 180 2.86 -0.64 22.46
CA ALA A 180 3.16 0.47 21.55
C ALA A 180 2.57 0.22 20.15
N THR A 181 2.12 1.28 19.47
CA THR A 181 1.65 1.20 18.09
C THR A 181 2.81 0.83 17.17
N PRO A 182 2.77 -0.32 16.46
CA PRO A 182 3.87 -0.73 15.61
C PRO A 182 4.05 0.24 14.45
N ARG A 183 5.30 0.50 14.08
CA ARG A 183 5.68 1.41 13.01
C ARG A 183 6.41 0.64 11.91
N TYR A 184 6.12 0.99 10.66
CA TYR A 184 6.65 0.32 9.48
C TYR A 184 7.20 1.33 8.48
N MET A 185 8.30 0.99 7.81
CA MET A 185 8.69 1.69 6.58
C MET A 185 8.04 1.01 5.39
N VAL A 186 7.22 1.76 4.65
CA VAL A 186 6.69 1.32 3.36
C VAL A 186 7.61 1.86 2.28
N ASP A 187 8.31 0.98 1.58
CA ASP A 187 9.19 1.32 0.46
C ASP A 187 9.29 0.12 -0.50
N VAL A 188 8.42 0.12 -1.51
CA VAL A 188 8.29 -0.97 -2.47
C VAL A 188 9.57 -1.15 -3.30
N LYS A 189 10.28 -0.05 -3.63
CA LYS A 189 11.54 -0.12 -4.37
C LYS A 189 12.62 -0.84 -3.57
N THR A 190 12.75 -0.51 -2.29
CA THR A 190 13.72 -1.20 -1.42
C THR A 190 13.30 -2.63 -1.13
N TYR A 191 12.00 -2.92 -1.01
CA TYR A 191 11.49 -4.29 -0.89
C TYR A 191 11.97 -5.18 -2.04
N HIS A 192 11.73 -4.77 -3.30
CA HIS A 192 12.15 -5.57 -4.46
C HIS A 192 13.67 -5.72 -4.53
N ARG A 193 14.44 -4.64 -4.30
CA ARG A 193 15.91 -4.73 -4.27
C ARG A 193 16.45 -5.75 -3.25
N MET A 194 15.70 -6.03 -2.18
CA MET A 194 16.09 -6.99 -1.14
C MET A 194 15.59 -8.42 -1.38
N HIS A 195 14.52 -8.61 -2.15
CA HIS A 195 13.86 -9.92 -2.32
C HIS A 195 14.00 -10.49 -3.73
N GLU A 196 14.33 -9.66 -4.70
CA GLU A 196 14.48 -10.03 -6.10
C GLU A 196 15.90 -9.81 -6.57
N ASN A 197 16.38 -10.66 -7.48
CA ASN A 197 17.59 -10.40 -8.23
C ASN A 197 17.35 -9.16 -9.11
N ALA A 198 18.32 -8.24 -9.16
CA ALA A 198 18.23 -6.94 -9.84
C ALA A 198 17.82 -6.98 -11.34
N GLU A 199 17.66 -8.17 -11.93
CA GLU A 199 17.29 -8.40 -13.32
C GLU A 199 15.78 -8.63 -13.55
N SER A 200 14.95 -8.83 -12.52
CA SER A 200 13.47 -8.84 -12.67
C SER A 200 12.90 -7.42 -12.61
N SER A 201 13.43 -6.52 -13.43
CA SER A 201 12.89 -5.17 -13.58
C SER A 201 11.44 -5.25 -14.07
N PHE A 202 10.48 -4.74 -13.29
CA PHE A 202 9.09 -4.60 -13.72
C PHE A 202 9.02 -3.78 -15.02
N GLN A 203 8.60 -4.42 -16.11
CA GLN A 203 8.55 -3.80 -17.44
C GLN A 203 7.25 -3.03 -17.71
N LYS A 204 6.24 -3.13 -16.84
CA LYS A 204 4.92 -2.56 -17.06
C LYS A 204 4.68 -1.33 -16.17
N ASP A 205 4.53 -0.17 -16.80
CA ASP A 205 4.13 1.09 -16.15
C ASP A 205 3.00 1.71 -17.00
N ASP A 206 1.76 1.32 -16.71
CA ASP A 206 0.59 1.77 -17.47
C ASP A 206 0.14 3.18 -17.06
N LEU A 207 0.54 3.67 -15.88
CA LEU A 207 0.22 5.02 -15.42
C LEU A 207 1.28 6.04 -15.87
N GLY A 208 2.54 5.62 -15.91
CA GLY A 208 3.68 6.43 -16.31
C GLY A 208 4.30 7.24 -15.17
N PRO A 209 5.57 7.64 -15.33
CA PRO A 209 6.34 8.33 -14.29
C PRO A 209 5.84 9.76 -14.03
N GLU A 210 5.34 10.45 -15.07
CA GLU A 210 4.86 11.83 -14.94
C GLU A 210 3.64 11.90 -14.01
N ALA A 211 2.64 11.05 -14.24
CA ALA A 211 1.45 10.98 -13.42
C ALA A 211 1.77 10.50 -11.99
N THR A 212 2.67 9.52 -11.85
CA THR A 212 3.10 9.00 -10.54
C THR A 212 3.83 10.05 -9.70
N SER A 213 4.56 10.96 -10.34
CA SER A 213 5.34 12.01 -9.65
C SER A 213 4.49 13.08 -8.99
N LYS A 214 3.30 13.37 -9.56
CA LYS A 214 2.35 14.39 -9.07
C LYS A 214 1.83 14.01 -7.68
N ASP A 215 1.63 14.99 -6.81
CA ASP A 215 1.14 14.72 -5.45
C ASP A 215 -0.33 14.34 -5.42
N ASP A 216 -1.14 14.95 -6.28
CA ASP A 216 -2.54 14.58 -6.46
C ASP A 216 -2.69 13.28 -7.28
N PRO A 217 -3.56 12.37 -6.86
CA PRO A 217 -3.83 11.14 -7.61
C PRO A 217 -4.60 11.42 -8.89
N PRO A 218 -4.53 10.50 -9.88
CA PRO A 218 -5.40 10.53 -11.04
C PRO A 218 -6.89 10.60 -10.65
N SER A 219 -7.65 11.38 -11.41
CA SER A 219 -9.08 11.59 -11.19
C SER A 219 -9.94 10.34 -11.50
N GLY A 220 -11.23 10.41 -11.16
CA GLY A 220 -12.21 9.39 -11.53
C GLY A 220 -12.16 8.15 -10.64
N SER A 221 -12.03 6.98 -11.27
CA SER A 221 -12.12 5.67 -10.60
C SER A 221 -10.79 5.12 -10.06
N PHE A 222 -9.67 5.76 -10.40
CA PHE A 222 -8.32 5.27 -10.10
C PHE A 222 -8.16 4.82 -8.65
N LEU A 223 -8.46 5.70 -7.68
CA LEU A 223 -8.29 5.43 -6.24
C LEU A 223 -9.09 4.21 -5.76
N MET A 224 -10.27 3.97 -6.32
CA MET A 224 -11.13 2.86 -5.89
C MET A 224 -10.59 1.50 -6.32
N LEU A 225 -9.83 1.48 -7.42
CA LEU A 225 -9.28 0.29 -8.05
C LEU A 225 -7.89 -0.09 -7.50
N LEU A 226 -7.37 0.65 -6.51
CA LEU A 226 -6.07 0.39 -5.89
C LEU A 226 -6.11 -0.79 -4.90
N PRO A 227 -4.96 -1.45 -4.66
CA PRO A 227 -4.87 -2.60 -3.78
C PRO A 227 -5.26 -2.30 -2.33
N HIS A 228 -5.62 -3.36 -1.60
CA HIS A 228 -5.94 -3.26 -0.17
C HIS A 228 -4.76 -3.63 0.74
N LYS A 229 -3.66 -4.16 0.18
CA LYS A 229 -2.45 -4.57 0.89
C LYS A 229 -1.24 -3.81 0.34
N ILE A 230 -0.26 -3.55 1.20
CA ILE A 230 1.05 -3.01 0.83
C ILE A 230 2.13 -3.58 1.76
N TYR A 231 3.35 -3.77 1.27
CA TYR A 231 4.44 -4.27 2.11
C TYR A 231 5.10 -3.17 2.93
N GLY A 232 5.39 -3.47 4.20
CA GLY A 232 6.17 -2.59 5.07
C GLY A 232 7.16 -3.36 5.93
N PHE A 233 8.33 -2.78 6.17
CA PHE A 233 9.38 -3.30 7.04
C PHE A 233 9.17 -2.85 8.49
N GLY A 234 9.02 -3.81 9.41
CA GLY A 234 8.88 -3.53 10.83
C GLY A 234 10.24 -3.41 11.51
N PHE A 235 10.49 -2.30 12.22
CA PHE A 235 11.77 -2.09 12.92
C PHE A 235 11.90 -2.91 14.20
N THR A 236 10.77 -3.37 14.77
CA THR A 236 10.75 -4.19 15.99
C THR A 236 11.09 -5.64 15.70
N ASP A 237 10.46 -6.24 14.68
CA ASP A 237 10.65 -7.64 14.32
C ASP A 237 11.60 -7.87 13.13
N LYS A 238 12.08 -6.78 12.53
CA LYS A 238 13.03 -6.74 11.40
C LYS A 238 12.57 -7.55 10.20
N LYS A 239 11.25 -7.55 9.96
CA LYS A 239 10.60 -8.35 8.92
C LYS A 239 9.72 -7.49 8.04
N TRP A 240 9.68 -7.86 6.76
CA TRP A 240 8.68 -7.37 5.84
C TRP A 240 7.34 -8.05 6.12
N ARG A 241 6.27 -7.25 6.20
CA ARG A 241 4.91 -7.70 6.48
C ARG A 241 3.97 -7.13 5.43
N SER A 242 2.97 -7.93 5.04
CA SER A 242 1.83 -7.43 4.26
C SER A 242 0.87 -6.69 5.19
N LEU A 243 0.67 -5.40 4.95
CA LEU A 243 -0.13 -4.50 5.77
C LEU A 243 -1.44 -4.17 5.06
N LEU A 244 -2.55 -4.19 5.79
CA LEU A 244 -3.83 -3.72 5.28
C LEU A 244 -3.86 -2.19 5.27
N VAL A 245 -4.01 -1.60 4.09
CA VAL A 245 -3.89 -0.14 3.87
C VAL A 245 -4.87 0.66 4.74
N GLN A 246 -6.07 0.14 4.97
CA GLN A 246 -7.09 0.78 5.79
C GLN A 246 -6.68 1.00 7.26
N HIS A 247 -5.67 0.28 7.74
CA HIS A 247 -5.15 0.33 9.11
C HIS A 247 -3.88 1.21 9.24
N ILE A 248 -3.39 1.76 8.13
CA ILE A 248 -2.25 2.68 8.11
C ILE A 248 -2.69 4.05 8.65
N ARG A 249 -1.85 4.64 9.50
CA ARG A 249 -2.04 5.95 10.11
C ARG A 249 -0.75 6.75 10.04
N ASN A 250 -0.88 8.07 10.19
CA ASN A 250 0.26 8.93 10.39
C ASN A 250 0.85 8.64 11.78
N ILE A 251 2.17 8.79 11.89
CA ILE A 251 2.85 8.68 13.18
C ILE A 251 2.55 9.93 14.00
N ASP A 252 2.13 9.72 15.24
CA ASP A 252 2.08 10.75 16.27
C ASP A 252 3.45 10.77 16.97
N TRP A 253 4.26 11.79 16.64
CA TRP A 253 5.63 11.92 17.12
C TRP A 253 5.66 12.65 18.46
N ASN A 254 6.38 12.09 19.44
CA ASN A 254 6.53 12.70 20.75
C ASN A 254 7.81 13.55 20.80
N GLU A 255 7.80 14.69 20.13
CA GLU A 255 8.96 15.61 20.07
C GLU A 255 9.38 16.13 21.45
N GLY A 256 8.42 16.22 22.38
CA GLY A 256 8.67 16.59 23.78
C GLY A 256 9.31 15.48 24.62
N ALA A 257 9.55 14.28 24.07
CA ALA A 257 10.22 13.20 24.78
C ALA A 257 11.64 13.60 25.20
N PHE A 258 12.37 14.29 24.32
CA PHE A 258 13.77 14.66 24.55
C PHE A 258 13.94 15.61 25.73
N ASP A 259 13.00 16.54 25.91
CA ASP A 259 13.06 17.52 27.00
C ASP A 259 12.87 16.84 28.38
N LYS A 260 12.15 15.71 28.42
CA LYS A 260 11.89 14.93 29.64
C LYS A 260 13.06 14.08 30.11
N ILE A 261 14.10 13.88 29.29
CA ILE A 261 15.31 13.15 29.68
C ILE A 261 15.94 13.83 30.89
N VAL A 262 16.39 13.10 31.90
CA VAL A 262 17.12 13.71 33.04
C VAL A 262 18.61 13.73 32.71
N MET A 263 19.12 14.88 32.25
CA MET A 263 20.51 15.09 31.86
C MET A 263 20.90 16.56 32.10
N GLN A 264 22.19 16.83 32.33
CA GLN A 264 22.72 18.19 32.42
C GLN A 264 22.37 19.02 31.17
N ASN A 265 21.84 20.24 31.36
CA ASN A 265 21.32 21.07 30.27
C ASN A 265 22.31 21.27 29.12
N HIS A 266 23.60 21.53 29.43
CA HIS A 266 24.61 21.73 28.38
C HIS A 266 24.80 20.50 27.47
N LYS A 267 24.67 19.27 27.99
CA LYS A 267 24.77 18.04 27.20
C LYS A 267 23.53 17.84 26.33
N LYS A 268 22.34 18.15 26.86
CA LYS A 268 21.10 18.13 26.08
C LYS A 268 21.16 19.08 24.90
N GLU A 269 21.57 20.33 25.15
CA GLU A 269 21.69 21.35 24.10
C GLU A 269 22.71 20.93 23.04
N LEU A 270 23.84 20.35 23.44
CA LEU A 270 24.84 19.84 22.50
C LEU A 270 24.28 18.74 21.61
N ILE A 271 23.63 17.72 22.18
CA ILE A 271 23.03 16.62 21.41
C ILE A 271 21.95 17.17 20.47
N LYS A 272 21.07 18.04 20.97
CA LYS A 272 20.00 18.66 20.18
C LYS A 272 20.56 19.45 19.01
N ALA A 273 21.62 20.25 19.23
CA ALA A 273 22.29 21.00 18.19
C ALA A 273 22.93 20.09 17.12
N LEU A 274 23.74 19.10 17.55
CA LEU A 274 24.41 18.17 16.64
C LEU A 274 23.41 17.41 15.75
N VAL A 275 22.36 16.88 16.37
CA VAL A 275 21.34 16.11 15.66
C VAL A 275 20.52 16.99 14.74
N THR A 276 20.14 18.20 15.16
CA THR A 276 19.39 19.13 14.30
C THR A 276 20.20 19.52 13.07
N VAL A 277 21.47 19.91 13.25
CA VAL A 277 22.37 20.26 12.13
C VAL A 277 22.50 19.09 11.17
N HIS A 278 22.79 17.90 11.70
CA HIS A 278 22.93 16.69 10.88
C HIS A 278 21.63 16.32 10.14
N ALA A 279 20.47 16.48 10.77
CA ALA A 279 19.17 16.20 10.14
C ALA A 279 18.81 17.21 9.03
N THR A 280 19.23 18.47 9.18
CA THR A 280 18.97 19.55 8.20
C THR A 280 20.01 19.66 7.09
N SER A 281 21.19 19.07 7.25
CA SER A 281 22.26 19.11 6.25
C SER A 281 21.89 18.23 5.04
N THR A 282 21.14 18.80 4.12
CA THR A 282 20.81 18.19 2.84
C THR A 282 22.00 18.34 1.88
N LYS A 283 22.81 17.29 1.76
CA LYS A 283 23.88 17.08 0.75
C LYS A 283 25.16 17.95 0.88
N SER A 284 26.26 17.24 1.11
CA SER A 284 27.68 17.52 0.78
C SER A 284 28.18 18.96 0.96
N THR A 285 28.72 19.25 2.15
CA THR A 285 29.78 20.27 2.30
C THR A 285 31.19 19.68 2.28
N ASP A 286 31.32 18.35 2.12
CA ASP A 286 32.63 17.69 2.19
C ASP A 286 33.41 17.76 0.88
N ILE A 287 34.69 18.11 1.04
CA ILE A 287 35.70 18.20 -0.01
C ILE A 287 36.14 16.79 -0.50
N ILE A 288 35.79 15.74 0.26
CA ILE A 288 36.15 14.34 -0.04
C ILE A 288 34.86 13.52 -0.18
N GLU A 289 34.65 12.96 -1.37
CA GLU A 289 33.54 12.06 -1.66
C GLU A 289 33.62 10.84 -0.74
N GLY A 290 32.58 10.61 0.08
CA GLY A 290 32.49 9.45 0.99
C GLY A 290 32.99 9.64 2.42
N LYS A 291 33.54 10.80 2.82
CA LYS A 291 33.93 11.08 4.22
C LYS A 291 33.27 12.36 4.74
N GLY A 292 32.61 12.27 5.90
CA GLY A 292 32.28 13.44 6.74
C GLY A 292 30.80 13.67 7.09
N ASN A 293 29.87 12.83 6.62
CA ASN A 293 28.43 12.99 6.95
C ASN A 293 27.92 12.07 8.07
N ALA A 294 28.75 11.25 8.72
CA ALA A 294 28.29 10.36 9.79
C ALA A 294 28.34 11.05 11.16
N LEU A 295 27.18 11.16 11.83
CA LEU A 295 27.10 11.58 13.23
C LEU A 295 27.07 10.34 14.13
N ILE A 296 28.19 10.06 14.79
CA ILE A 296 28.31 8.97 15.77
C ILE A 296 28.29 9.57 17.17
N ILE A 297 27.37 9.10 18.02
CA ILE A 297 27.24 9.55 19.42
C ILE A 297 27.45 8.34 20.33
N LEU A 298 28.47 8.40 21.19
CA LEU A 298 28.70 7.42 22.24
C LEU A 298 28.04 7.88 23.55
N LEU A 299 27.03 7.15 24.00
CA LEU A 299 26.39 7.36 25.31
C LEU A 299 26.93 6.33 26.30
N HIS A 300 27.71 6.78 27.29
CA HIS A 300 28.31 5.91 28.31
C HIS A 300 27.83 6.28 29.72
N GLY A 301 27.77 5.29 30.62
CA GLY A 301 27.33 5.46 32.01
C GLY A 301 26.70 4.19 32.58
N GLY A 302 26.43 4.17 33.89
CA GLY A 302 25.85 3.03 34.59
C GLY A 302 24.49 2.56 34.04
N PRO A 303 24.00 1.37 34.44
CA PRO A 303 22.68 0.89 34.05
C PRO A 303 21.59 1.85 34.55
N GLY A 304 20.51 2.01 33.78
CA GLY A 304 19.36 2.86 34.15
C GLY A 304 19.55 4.37 33.98
N THR A 305 20.67 4.84 33.43
CA THR A 305 20.93 6.29 33.21
C THR A 305 20.21 6.89 31.99
N GLY A 306 19.30 6.15 31.34
CA GLY A 306 18.50 6.66 30.22
C GLY A 306 19.23 6.73 28.87
N LYS A 307 20.28 5.92 28.64
CA LYS A 307 21.02 5.87 27.36
C LYS A 307 20.11 5.51 26.18
N THR A 308 19.42 4.37 26.27
CA THR A 308 18.45 3.89 25.27
C THR A 308 17.33 4.91 25.06
N LEU A 309 16.78 5.45 26.16
CA LEU A 309 15.74 6.49 26.13
C LEU A 309 16.21 7.77 25.41
N THR A 310 17.49 8.11 25.52
CA THR A 310 18.07 9.27 24.83
C THR A 310 18.05 9.05 23.32
N ALA A 311 18.46 7.87 22.84
CA ALA A 311 18.41 7.53 21.41
C ALA A 311 16.98 7.48 20.87
N GLU A 312 16.05 6.88 21.62
CA GLU A 312 14.62 6.85 21.29
C GLU A 312 14.05 8.28 21.16
N SER A 313 14.37 9.15 22.11
CA SER A 313 13.93 10.54 22.08
C SER A 313 14.55 11.35 20.93
N VAL A 314 15.78 11.02 20.52
CA VAL A 314 16.41 11.63 19.34
C VAL A 314 15.68 11.21 18.05
N ALA A 315 15.28 9.95 17.93
CA ALA A 315 14.47 9.48 16.80
C ALA A 315 13.11 10.18 16.76
N GLU A 316 12.45 10.37 17.91
CA GLU A 316 11.20 11.14 18.00
C GLU A 316 11.38 12.61 17.61
N LEU A 317 12.42 13.28 18.15
CA LEU A 317 12.72 14.68 17.88
C LEU A 317 13.01 14.93 16.38
N THR A 318 13.68 13.99 15.73
CA THR A 318 14.04 14.10 14.31
C THR A 318 13.00 13.54 13.35
N ARG A 319 11.92 12.94 13.87
CA ARG A 319 10.90 12.22 13.09
C ARG A 319 11.50 11.14 12.18
N LYS A 320 12.48 10.41 12.70
CA LYS A 320 13.21 9.35 11.98
C LYS A 320 12.89 7.98 12.56
N PRO A 321 12.92 6.91 11.75
CA PRO A 321 12.81 5.55 12.29
C PRO A 321 13.99 5.24 13.22
N LEU A 322 13.73 4.50 14.30
CA LEU A 322 14.76 3.95 15.17
C LEU A 322 15.04 2.49 14.79
N TYR A 323 16.24 2.20 14.31
CA TYR A 323 16.70 0.84 14.06
C TYR A 323 17.56 0.38 15.23
N ARG A 324 16.98 -0.41 16.14
CA ARG A 324 17.71 -0.98 17.29
C ARG A 324 18.40 -2.28 16.91
N VAL A 325 19.69 -2.35 17.22
CA VAL A 325 20.54 -3.52 17.07
C VAL A 325 21.00 -3.93 18.45
N THR A 326 20.81 -5.19 18.79
CA THR A 326 21.20 -5.80 20.06
C THR A 326 22.17 -6.95 19.81
N CYS A 327 22.87 -7.40 20.85
CA CYS A 327 23.79 -8.53 20.75
C CYS A 327 23.13 -9.82 20.22
N GLY A 328 21.82 -10.00 20.47
CA GLY A 328 21.07 -11.15 19.97
C GLY A 328 20.83 -11.14 18.45
N ASP A 329 21.01 -10.00 17.79
CA ASP A 329 20.75 -9.86 16.35
C ASP A 329 21.97 -10.12 15.46
N ILE A 330 23.16 -9.79 15.97
CA ILE A 330 24.41 -9.72 15.21
C ILE A 330 25.08 -11.10 15.07
N GLY A 331 24.85 -12.02 16.01
CA GLY A 331 25.54 -13.31 16.07
C GLY A 331 26.98 -13.20 16.62
N THR A 332 27.75 -14.28 16.52
CA THR A 332 29.12 -14.36 17.08
C THR A 332 30.22 -14.56 16.02
N ASN A 333 29.85 -14.74 14.75
CA ASN A 333 30.79 -14.96 13.65
C ASN A 333 31.09 -13.64 12.93
N ALA A 334 32.37 -13.28 12.78
CA ALA A 334 32.80 -12.01 12.20
C ALA A 334 32.22 -11.73 10.80
N ASP A 335 32.12 -12.74 9.93
CA ASP A 335 31.58 -12.57 8.58
C ASP A 335 30.05 -12.32 8.59
N GLU A 336 29.33 -12.93 9.54
CA GLU A 336 27.90 -12.73 9.72
C GLU A 336 27.61 -11.35 10.32
N VAL A 337 28.41 -10.95 11.31
CA VAL A 337 28.38 -9.62 11.92
C VAL A 337 28.59 -8.53 10.87
N GLU A 338 29.59 -8.70 10.00
CA GLU A 338 29.89 -7.74 8.94
C GLU A 338 28.69 -7.57 8.00
N LYS A 339 28.22 -8.66 7.40
CA LYS A 339 27.09 -8.64 6.46
C LYS A 339 25.83 -8.06 7.09
N TYR A 340 25.57 -8.40 8.36
CA TYR A 340 24.42 -7.89 9.08
C TYR A 340 24.55 -6.38 9.33
N LEU A 341 25.70 -5.90 9.82
CA LEU A 341 25.93 -4.47 10.05
C LEU A 341 25.92 -3.66 8.75
N GLU A 342 26.53 -4.15 7.67
CA GLU A 342 26.45 -3.55 6.34
C GLU A 342 24.99 -3.40 5.88
N SER A 343 24.18 -4.45 6.08
CA SER A 343 22.76 -4.44 5.74
C SER A 343 21.98 -3.42 6.57
N VAL A 344 22.24 -3.34 7.88
CA VAL A 344 21.59 -2.38 8.77
C VAL A 344 21.98 -0.94 8.42
N LEU A 345 23.27 -0.66 8.18
CA LEU A 345 23.74 0.67 7.82
C LEU A 345 23.24 1.10 6.43
N LEU A 346 23.15 0.17 5.49
CA LEU A 346 22.53 0.42 4.19
C LEU A 346 21.05 0.80 4.38
N ILE A 347 20.28 0.02 5.15
CA ILE A 347 18.90 0.35 5.52
C ILE A 347 18.82 1.73 6.19
N GLY A 348 19.69 1.98 7.16
CA GLY A 348 19.77 3.23 7.89
C GLY A 348 20.03 4.42 6.97
N THR A 349 20.86 4.23 5.95
CA THR A 349 21.17 5.25 4.94
C THR A 349 19.98 5.50 4.00
N ILE A 350 19.36 4.44 3.49
CA ILE A 350 18.22 4.54 2.55
C ILE A 350 17.04 5.26 3.20
N TRP A 351 16.74 4.94 4.46
CA TRP A 351 15.56 5.43 5.18
C TRP A 351 15.86 6.57 6.16
N GLY A 352 17.12 6.98 6.27
CA GLY A 352 17.55 8.04 7.18
C GLY A 352 17.28 7.70 8.65
N CYS A 353 17.49 6.45 9.06
CA CYS A 353 17.21 5.97 10.41
C CYS A 353 18.19 6.52 11.45
N VAL A 354 17.75 6.63 12.70
CA VAL A 354 18.64 6.60 13.86
C VAL A 354 18.98 5.13 14.12
N VAL A 355 20.24 4.74 13.97
CA VAL A 355 20.70 3.38 14.28
C VAL A 355 21.20 3.37 15.72
N LEU A 356 20.60 2.53 16.56
CA LEU A 356 21.02 2.34 17.94
C LEU A 356 21.71 0.98 18.06
N LEU A 357 23.00 1.01 18.36
CA LEU A 357 23.77 -0.18 18.77
C LEU A 357 23.71 -0.26 20.29
N ASP A 358 22.84 -1.12 20.81
CA ASP A 358 22.64 -1.30 22.25
C ASP A 358 23.63 -2.33 22.80
N GLU A 359 24.14 -2.10 24.01
CA GLU A 359 25.17 -2.96 24.65
C GLU A 359 26.42 -3.17 23.76
N ALA A 360 26.85 -2.10 23.07
CA ALA A 360 27.98 -2.14 22.14
C ALA A 360 29.32 -2.48 22.81
N ASP A 361 29.42 -2.38 24.14
CA ASP A 361 30.60 -2.76 24.92
C ASP A 361 30.96 -4.25 24.78
N VAL A 362 29.97 -5.12 24.54
CA VAL A 362 30.21 -6.54 24.23
C VAL A 362 31.12 -6.70 23.00
N PHE A 363 30.97 -5.80 22.01
CA PHE A 363 31.71 -5.80 20.75
C PHE A 363 32.96 -4.91 20.75
N LEU A 364 33.05 -3.94 21.67
CA LEU A 364 34.09 -2.90 21.71
C LEU A 364 35.09 -3.06 22.87
N GLU A 365 35.19 -4.25 23.46
CA GLU A 365 36.15 -4.53 24.54
C GLU A 365 37.62 -4.51 24.07
N GLU A 366 38.52 -4.28 25.03
CA GLU A 366 39.96 -4.22 24.80
C GLU A 366 40.49 -5.53 24.18
N ARG A 367 41.29 -5.38 23.12
CA ARG A 367 41.89 -6.52 22.41
C ARG A 367 42.81 -7.29 23.36
N ARG A 368 42.66 -8.62 23.38
CA ARG A 368 43.56 -9.53 24.10
C ARG A 368 44.29 -10.42 23.12
N GLU A 369 45.58 -10.64 23.30
CA GLU A 369 46.39 -11.47 22.39
C GLU A 369 45.86 -12.90 22.24
N THR A 370 45.14 -13.39 23.26
CA THR A 370 44.62 -14.76 23.32
C THR A 370 43.25 -14.95 22.67
N ASP A 371 42.57 -13.87 22.23
CA ASP A 371 41.20 -13.94 21.74
C ASP A 371 41.07 -13.43 20.30
N LEU A 372 41.51 -14.27 19.36
CA LEU A 372 41.52 -13.96 17.92
C LEU A 372 40.12 -13.74 17.35
N GLN A 373 39.12 -14.52 17.79
CA GLN A 373 37.74 -14.39 17.31
C GLN A 373 37.16 -13.04 17.71
N ARG A 374 37.39 -12.60 18.96
CA ARG A 374 36.95 -11.30 19.43
C ARG A 374 37.68 -10.14 18.75
N ASN A 375 38.99 -10.26 18.57
CA ASN A 375 39.77 -9.23 17.87
C ASN A 375 39.28 -9.05 16.43
N ALA A 376 38.84 -10.13 15.77
CA ALA A 376 38.21 -10.05 14.45
C ALA A 376 36.88 -9.27 14.50
N LEU A 377 36.01 -9.52 15.49
CA LEU A 377 34.76 -8.77 15.68
C LEU A 377 35.00 -7.27 15.88
N VAL A 378 35.94 -6.91 16.75
CA VAL A 378 36.33 -5.49 16.98
C VAL A 378 36.82 -4.86 15.67
N SER A 379 37.60 -5.59 14.88
CA SER A 379 38.13 -5.09 13.60
C SER A 379 37.03 -4.89 12.55
N VAL A 380 36.07 -5.82 12.45
CA VAL A 380 34.92 -5.70 11.55
C VAL A 380 34.07 -4.50 11.94
N PHE A 381 33.77 -4.36 13.23
CA PHE A 381 32.91 -3.29 13.73
C PHE A 381 33.48 -1.89 13.42
N LEU A 382 34.78 -1.69 13.61
CA LEU A 382 35.45 -0.43 13.26
C LEU A 382 35.45 -0.20 11.74
N ARG A 383 35.76 -1.23 10.95
CA ARG A 383 35.78 -1.14 9.48
C ARG A 383 34.43 -0.75 8.89
N VAL A 384 33.34 -1.27 9.46
CA VAL A 384 31.97 -1.03 8.95
C VAL A 384 31.43 0.35 9.39
N LEU A 385 31.96 0.93 10.47
CA LEU A 385 31.57 2.27 10.95
C LEU A 385 32.40 3.42 10.38
N GLU A 386 33.62 3.17 9.91
CA GLU A 386 34.49 4.12 9.21
C GLU A 386 34.09 4.31 7.75
#